data_AF-E0RR22-F1
#
_entry.id   AF-E0RR22-F1
#
_cell.length_a   1.000
_cell.length_b   1.000
_cell.length_c   1.000
_cell.angle_alpha   90.00
_cell.angle_beta   90.00
_cell.angle_gamma   90.00
#
_symmetry.space_group_name_H-M   'P 1'
#
loop_
_entity.id
_entity.type
_entity.pdbx_description
1 polymer ?
#
loop_
_entity_poly.entity_id
_entity_poly.type
_entity_poly.pdbx_seq_one_letter_code
_entity_poly.pdbx_strand_id
1 'polypeptide(L)'
;MKEKARRLWTALKETITQVHRRKATEILLFELSEMENIFALLVLGSFIGIPSPNPILTLELLPHMEEELWTMVSRADFAQDPLGGLISLLELD
;
A
#
# COMPACT_ATOMS: atom_id res chain seq x y z
N MET A 1 27.74 34.21 -15.20
CA MET A 1 27.18 32.95 -15.77
C MET A 1 27.55 31.70 -14.99
N LYS A 2 28.82 31.45 -14.64
CA LYS A 2 29.25 30.23 -13.90
C LYS A 2 28.58 30.02 -12.54
N GLU A 3 28.22 31.11 -11.85
CA GLU A 3 27.62 31.06 -10.51
C GLU A 3 26.13 30.64 -10.52
N LYS A 4 25.36 31.13 -11.50
CA LYS A 4 23.99 30.65 -11.75
C LYS A 4 23.99 29.16 -12.14
N ALA A 5 24.94 28.73 -12.97
CA ALA A 5 25.06 27.33 -13.38
C ALA A 5 25.36 26.40 -12.19
N ARG A 6 26.20 26.84 -11.24
CA ARG A 6 26.47 26.07 -10.01
C ARG A 6 25.24 25.96 -9.11
N ARG A 7 24.50 27.05 -8.91
CA ARG A 7 23.25 27.05 -8.12
C ARG A 7 22.17 26.17 -8.75
N LEU A 8 22.07 26.17 -10.08
CA LEU A 8 21.14 25.29 -10.80
C LEU A 8 21.51 23.81 -10.62
N TRP A 9 22.81 23.51 -10.65
CA TRP A 9 23.32 22.14 -10.44
C TRP A 9 23.11 21.63 -9.02
N THR A 10 23.27 22.48 -7.99
CA THR A 10 22.99 22.08 -6.60
C THR A 10 21.50 21.85 -6.39
N ALA A 11 20.66 22.77 -6.88
CA ALA A 11 19.21 22.62 -6.80
C ALA A 11 18.73 21.35 -7.52
N LEU A 12 19.26 21.06 -8.72
CA LEU A 12 18.91 19.85 -9.45
C LEU A 12 19.31 18.57 -8.69
N LYS A 13 20.50 18.54 -8.09
CA LYS A 13 20.95 17.40 -7.27
C LYS A 13 20.07 17.19 -6.03
N GLU A 14 19.66 18.28 -5.38
CA GLU A 14 18.77 18.24 -4.23
C GLU A 14 17.39 17.71 -4.63
N THR A 15 16.79 18.22 -5.71
CA THR A 15 15.50 17.75 -6.21
C THR A 15 15.55 16.27 -6.59
N ILE A 16 16.59 15.83 -7.31
CA ILE A 16 16.76 14.41 -7.67
C ILE A 16 16.87 13.54 -6.42
N THR A 17 17.63 13.97 -5.41
CA THR A 17 17.80 13.22 -4.16
C THR A 17 16.49 13.14 -3.38
N GLN A 18 15.74 14.23 -3.31
CA GLN A 18 14.42 14.28 -2.67
C GLN A 18 13.41 13.37 -3.38
N VAL A 19 13.36 13.40 -4.71
CA VAL A 19 12.46 12.55 -5.50
C VAL A 19 12.78 11.07 -5.30
N HIS A 20 14.06 10.68 -5.34
CA HIS A 20 14.44 9.28 -5.10
C HIS A 20 14.09 8.81 -3.69
N ARG A 21 14.33 9.64 -2.67
CA ARG A 21 13.96 9.32 -1.29
C ARG A 21 12.45 9.14 -1.14
N ARG A 22 11.68 10.06 -1.72
CA ARG A 22 10.22 9.99 -1.70
C ARG A 22 9.71 8.72 -2.38
N LYS A 23 10.20 8.41 -3.58
CA LYS A 23 9.84 7.18 -4.32
C LYS A 23 10.14 5.93 -3.51
N ALA A 24 11.31 5.87 -2.85
CA ALA A 24 11.67 4.73 -2.00
C ALA A 24 10.73 4.59 -0.80
N THR A 25 10.34 5.69 -0.14
CA THR A 25 9.36 5.67 0.95
C THR A 25 7.98 5.26 0.46
N GLU A 26 7.52 5.79 -0.69
CA GLU A 26 6.24 5.41 -1.31
C GLU A 26 6.16 3.90 -1.60
N ILE A 27 7.24 3.30 -2.09
CA ILE A 27 7.32 1.84 -2.32
C ILE A 27 7.19 1.05 -1.01
N LEU A 28 7.91 1.47 0.04
CA LEU A 28 7.82 0.79 1.34
C LEU A 28 6.43 0.88 1.96
N LEU A 29 5.75 2.01 1.80
CA LEU A 29 4.37 2.17 2.27
C LEU A 29 3.40 1.27 1.48
N PHE A 30 3.62 1.13 0.17
CA PHE A 30 2.86 0.18 -0.65
C PHE A 30 3.08 -1.27 -0.19
N GLU A 31 4.34 -1.68 0.02
CA GLU A 31 4.67 -3.02 0.52
C GLU A 31 4.03 -3.29 1.89
N LEU A 32 4.07 -2.32 2.80
CA LEU A 32 3.42 -2.42 4.11
C LEU A 32 1.92 -2.64 3.97
N SER A 33 1.24 -1.85 3.14
CA SER A 33 -0.20 -1.99 2.89
C SER A 33 -0.55 -3.36 2.30
N GLU A 34 0.27 -3.88 1.38
CA GLU A 34 0.06 -5.22 0.83
C GLU A 34 0.27 -6.33 1.86
N MET A 35 1.23 -6.16 2.77
CA MET A 35 1.42 -7.08 3.90
C MET A 35 0.22 -7.07 4.86
N GLU A 36 -0.35 -5.90 5.16
CA GLU A 36 -1.57 -5.75 5.97
C GLU A 36 -2.77 -6.43 5.31
N ASN A 37 -2.93 -6.27 4.00
CA ASN A 37 -3.98 -6.96 3.22
C ASN A 37 -3.85 -8.49 3.31
N ILE A 38 -2.63 -9.02 3.13
CA ILE A 38 -2.37 -10.46 3.26
C ILE A 38 -2.60 -10.93 4.69
N PHE A 39 -2.16 -10.15 5.69
CA PHE A 39 -2.38 -10.47 7.10
C PHE A 39 -3.87 -10.58 7.42
N ALA A 40 -4.69 -9.63 6.97
CA ALA A 40 -6.13 -9.67 7.17
C ALA A 40 -6.78 -10.89 6.51
N LEU A 41 -6.35 -11.25 5.30
CA LEU A 41 -6.77 -12.48 4.61
C LEU A 41 -6.34 -13.75 5.35
N LEU A 42 -5.18 -13.76 6.01
CA LEU A 42 -4.75 -14.89 6.83
C LEU A 42 -5.57 -14.97 8.11
N VAL A 43 -5.77 -13.87 8.82
CA VAL A 43 -6.52 -13.87 10.07
C VAL A 43 -7.97 -14.28 9.86
N LEU A 44 -8.60 -13.82 8.79
CA LEU A 44 -10.00 -14.12 8.44
C LEU A 44 -10.13 -15.32 7.49
N GLY A 45 -9.02 -15.86 7.01
CA GLY A 45 -8.98 -16.93 6.00
C GLY A 45 -9.67 -18.21 6.46
N SER A 46 -9.71 -18.44 7.77
CA SER A 46 -10.32 -19.61 8.40
C SER A 46 -11.83 -19.64 8.16
N PHE A 47 -12.45 -18.46 8.00
CA PHE A 47 -13.88 -18.32 7.67
C PHE A 47 -14.20 -18.64 6.20
N ILE A 48 -13.21 -18.61 5.32
CA ILE A 48 -13.35 -18.93 3.88
C ILE A 48 -12.69 -20.26 3.49
N GLY A 49 -12.31 -21.08 4.47
CA GLY A 49 -11.74 -22.41 4.24
C GLY A 49 -10.25 -22.44 3.89
N ILE A 50 -9.54 -21.31 4.02
CA ILE A 50 -8.08 -21.28 3.93
C ILE A 50 -7.53 -21.73 5.29
N PRO A 51 -6.65 -22.76 5.34
CA PRO A 51 -6.04 -23.20 6.59
C PRO A 51 -5.15 -22.06 7.10
N SER A 52 -5.68 -21.34 8.07
CA SER A 52 -5.12 -20.10 8.58
C SER A 52 -5.42 -20.05 10.09
N PRO A 53 -4.85 -19.09 10.85
CA PRO A 53 -4.76 -19.15 12.31
C PRO A 53 -6.04 -19.60 13.01
N ASN A 54 -5.86 -20.28 14.16
CA ASN A 54 -6.95 -20.78 14.99
C ASN A 54 -8.05 -19.71 15.18
N PRO A 55 -9.34 -20.01 14.93
CA PRO A 55 -10.44 -19.04 15.05
C PRO A 55 -10.47 -18.25 16.37
N ILE A 56 -9.94 -18.81 17.46
CA ILE A 56 -9.82 -18.09 18.74
C ILE A 56 -8.91 -16.86 18.61
N LEU A 57 -7.77 -17.00 17.96
CA LEU A 57 -6.84 -15.89 17.71
C LEU A 57 -7.48 -14.82 16.81
N THR A 58 -8.24 -15.26 15.81
CA THR A 58 -9.01 -14.35 14.94
C THR A 58 -9.99 -13.51 15.76
N LEU A 59 -10.78 -14.13 16.64
CA LEU A 59 -11.75 -13.42 17.48
C LEU A 59 -11.08 -12.44 18.46
N GLU A 60 -9.90 -12.78 18.98
CA GLU A 60 -9.12 -11.90 19.85
C GLU A 60 -8.58 -10.66 19.10
N LEU A 61 -8.20 -10.84 17.83
CA LEU A 61 -7.67 -9.76 16.98
C LEU A 61 -8.76 -8.89 16.35
N LEU A 62 -9.98 -9.41 16.16
CA LEU A 62 -11.09 -8.68 15.52
C LEU A 62 -11.29 -7.23 16.00
N PRO A 63 -11.26 -6.91 17.31
CA PRO A 63 -11.42 -5.54 17.79
C PRO A 63 -10.33 -4.57 17.34
N HIS A 64 -9.19 -5.09 16.89
CA HIS A 64 -8.05 -4.32 16.40
C HIS A 64 -7.99 -4.24 14.88
N MET A 65 -8.93 -4.87 14.16
CA MET A 65 -8.91 -4.99 12.69
C MET A 65 -9.95 -4.12 11.98
N GLU A 66 -10.43 -3.05 12.63
CA GLU A 66 -11.50 -2.21 12.08
C GLU A 66 -11.13 -1.61 10.71
N GLU A 67 -9.91 -1.09 10.59
CA GLU A 67 -9.42 -0.42 9.38
C GLU A 67 -9.22 -1.41 8.22
N GLU A 68 -8.67 -2.58 8.51
CA GLU A 68 -8.45 -3.65 7.53
C GLU A 68 -9.79 -4.23 7.07
N LEU A 69 -10.75 -4.42 7.97
CA LEU A 69 -12.10 -4.87 7.61
C LEU A 69 -12.80 -3.87 6.69
N TRP A 70 -12.71 -2.57 6.99
CA TRP A 70 -13.25 -1.52 6.11
C TRP A 70 -12.59 -1.54 4.73
N THR A 71 -11.26 -1.68 4.70
CA THR A 71 -10.48 -1.78 3.47
C THR A 71 -10.90 -3.00 2.65
N MET A 72 -11.05 -4.17 3.28
CA MET A 72 -11.50 -5.40 2.62
C MET A 72 -12.92 -5.27 2.04
N VAL A 73 -13.86 -4.68 2.79
CA VAL A 73 -15.24 -4.45 2.32
C VAL A 73 -15.24 -3.49 1.14
N SER A 74 -14.53 -2.36 1.24
CA SER A 74 -14.43 -1.40 0.14
C SER A 74 -13.85 -2.04 -1.12
N ARG A 75 -12.78 -2.84 -1.00
CA ARG A 75 -12.20 -3.58 -2.13
C ARG A 75 -13.14 -4.65 -2.69
N ALA A 76 -13.94 -5.31 -1.85
CA ALA A 76 -14.95 -6.26 -2.29
C ALA A 76 -16.06 -5.59 -3.10
N ASP A 77 -16.48 -4.38 -2.73
CA ASP A 77 -17.43 -3.57 -3.51
C ASP A 77 -16.86 -3.19 -4.88
N PHE A 78 -15.55 -2.93 -4.98
CA PHE A 78 -14.84 -2.69 -6.24
C PHE A 78 -14.49 -3.97 -7.02
N ALA A 79 -14.79 -5.18 -6.52
CA ALA A 79 -14.49 -6.42 -7.23
C ALA A 79 -15.25 -6.56 -8.57
N GLN A 80 -16.27 -5.73 -8.80
CA GLN A 80 -16.94 -5.62 -10.10
C GLN A 80 -16.10 -4.88 -11.16
N ASP A 81 -15.08 -4.08 -10.76
CA ASP A 81 -14.07 -3.48 -11.66
C ASP A 81 -12.63 -3.62 -11.12
N PRO A 82 -12.04 -4.83 -11.17
CA PRO A 82 -10.67 -5.07 -10.71
C PRO A 82 -9.59 -4.38 -11.56
N LEU A 83 -9.92 -4.05 -12.82
CA LEU A 83 -8.99 -3.45 -13.78
C LEU A 83 -8.87 -1.95 -13.56
N GLY A 84 -9.95 -1.26 -13.16
CA GLY A 84 -9.92 0.18 -12.86
C GLY A 84 -8.91 0.55 -11.77
N GLY A 85 -8.80 -0.25 -10.71
CA GLY A 85 -7.80 -0.04 -9.65
C GLY A 85 -6.35 -0.23 -10.13
N LEU A 86 -6.11 -1.24 -10.96
CA LEU A 86 -4.78 -1.52 -11.54
C LEU A 86 -4.37 -0.46 -12.58
N ILE A 87 -5.33 0.04 -13.36
CA ILE A 87 -5.11 1.12 -14.35
C ILE A 87 -4.84 2.45 -13.64
N SER A 88 -5.58 2.75 -12.57
CA SER A 88 -5.32 3.93 -11.74
C SER A 88 -3.96 3.88 -11.03
N LEU A 89 -3.53 2.70 -10.58
CA LEU A 89 -2.20 2.49 -9.99
C LEU A 89 -1.08 2.71 -11.01
N LEU A 90 -1.34 2.42 -12.28
CA LEU A 90 -0.34 2.59 -13.34
C LEU A 90 -0.22 4.02 -13.87
N GLU A 91 -0.98 4.99 -13.32
CA GLU A 91 -1.04 6.39 -13.77
C GLU A 91 -1.28 6.52 -15.29
N LEU A 92 -2.03 5.58 -15.88
CA LEU A 92 -2.42 5.65 -17.29
C LEU A 92 -3.74 6.42 -17.40
N ASP A 93 -3.67 7.64 -17.93
CA ASP A 93 -4.84 8.41 -18.40
C ASP A 93 -5.58 7.70 -19.55
#